data_AF-A0A6I9QWT5-F1
#
_entry.id   AF-A0A6I9QWT5-F1
#
_cell.length_a   1.000
_cell.length_b   1.000
_cell.length_c   1.000
_cell.angle_alpha   90.00
_cell.angle_beta   90.00
_cell.angle_gamma   90.00
#
_symmetry.space_group_name_H-M   'P 1'
#
loop_
_entity.id
_entity.type
_entity.pdbx_description
1 polymer ?
#
loop_
_entity_poly.entity_id
_entity_poly.type
_entity_poly.pdbx_seq_one_letter_code
_entity_poly.pdbx_strand_id
1 'polypeptide(L)'
;MNSLSNTFSLLHLDAEDDKEQIASLTVAKDKNHATNSDKDKKTGELSGKTTTLKIDKINEESFSSSSGNYRMPLVWIDLEMTGLNIEVDRILEIACVITDGKLAKSVEGPDLVISQTKESLDNMGQWCRDHHAASGLTERVLQSTITEKDAETQVIDFVKKHVGSDTPLLAGNSIYVDFLFLKKYMPNLAAIFPHVLVDVSSIMALCIRWFPKDQDATIR
;
A
#
# COMPACT_ATOMS: atom_id res chain seq x y z
N MET A 1 32.74 13.67 34.20
CA MET A 1 31.42 13.26 33.68
C MET A 1 31.49 13.31 32.16
N ASN A 2 31.86 12.20 31.52
CA ASN A 2 31.85 12.04 30.06
C ASN A 2 31.93 10.54 29.77
N SER A 3 30.81 9.94 29.38
CA SER A 3 30.71 8.77 28.49
C SER A 3 29.27 8.24 28.55
N LEU A 4 28.34 8.97 27.94
CA LEU A 4 27.20 8.32 27.31
C LEU A 4 27.71 7.86 25.94
N SER A 5 28.58 6.84 25.94
CA SER A 5 28.96 6.13 24.73
C SER A 5 27.68 5.55 24.13
N ASN A 6 27.41 5.93 22.89
CA ASN A 6 26.16 5.70 22.18
C ASN A 6 25.68 4.24 22.30
N THR A 7 24.76 3.99 23.24
CA THR A 7 24.17 2.68 23.55
C THR A 7 23.43 2.08 22.35
N PHE A 8 23.12 2.89 21.33
CA PHE A 8 22.55 2.44 20.06
C PHE A 8 23.51 1.62 19.19
N SER A 9 24.82 1.64 19.46
CA SER A 9 25.81 0.83 18.71
C SER A 9 25.61 -0.69 18.89
N LEU A 10 24.77 -1.11 19.85
CA LEU A 10 24.44 -2.50 20.13
C LEU A 10 23.29 -3.05 19.28
N LEU A 11 22.60 -2.21 18.51
CA LEU A 11 21.62 -2.68 17.53
C LEU A 11 22.39 -3.18 16.30
N HIS A 12 22.79 -4.46 16.30
CA HIS A 12 23.22 -5.14 15.08
C HIS A 12 22.03 -5.19 14.11
N LEU A 13 21.97 -4.24 13.19
CA LEU A 13 21.11 -4.29 12.01
C LEU A 13 21.83 -5.15 10.98
N ASP A 14 21.61 -6.46 11.01
CA ASP A 14 22.05 -7.37 9.97
C ASP A 14 21.11 -7.21 8.75
N ALA A 15 21.32 -6.15 7.98
CA ALA A 15 20.80 -6.06 6.63
C ALA A 15 21.80 -6.78 5.71
N GLU A 16 21.70 -8.09 5.59
CA GLU A 16 22.47 -8.82 4.58
C GLU A 16 21.98 -8.44 3.17
N ASP A 17 22.90 -7.91 2.38
CA ASP A 17 22.73 -7.53 0.97
C ASP A 17 22.52 -8.80 0.12
N ASP A 18 21.29 -9.05 -0.34
CA ASP A 18 20.99 -9.98 -1.44
C ASP A 18 21.50 -9.41 -2.79
N LYS A 19 22.82 -9.28 -2.94
CA LYS A 19 23.46 -8.80 -4.19
C LYS A 19 23.74 -9.90 -5.21
N GLU A 20 23.58 -11.18 -4.87
CA GLU A 20 24.04 -12.26 -5.75
C GLU A 20 23.07 -12.66 -6.89
N GLN A 21 21.79 -12.23 -6.88
CA GLN A 21 20.86 -12.64 -7.93
C GLN A 21 20.86 -11.74 -9.19
N ILE A 22 21.43 -10.54 -9.14
CA ILE A 22 21.40 -9.59 -10.28
C ILE A 22 22.50 -9.89 -11.32
N ALA A 23 23.61 -10.50 -10.92
CA ALA A 23 24.71 -10.85 -11.82
C ALA A 23 24.38 -12.00 -12.79
N SER A 24 23.42 -12.85 -12.45
CA SER A 24 23.05 -14.02 -13.27
C SER A 24 22.14 -13.67 -14.46
N LEU A 25 21.47 -12.52 -14.43
CA LEU A 25 20.52 -12.08 -15.46
C LEU A 25 21.17 -11.27 -16.59
N THR A 26 22.40 -10.81 -16.42
CA THR A 26 23.13 -9.99 -17.41
C THR A 26 23.97 -10.80 -18.39
N VAL A 27 24.19 -12.10 -18.16
CA VAL A 27 25.03 -12.96 -19.02
C VAL A 27 24.22 -13.71 -20.10
N ALA A 28 22.89 -13.83 -19.95
CA ALA A 28 22.05 -14.64 -20.85
C ALA A 28 21.52 -13.89 -22.10
N LYS A 29 21.94 -12.64 -22.33
CA LYS A 29 21.42 -11.77 -23.41
C LYS A 29 22.49 -11.43 -24.45
N ASP A 30 23.27 -12.41 -24.89
CA ASP A 30 23.99 -12.24 -26.16
C ASP A 30 24.33 -13.59 -26.80
N LYS A 31 23.64 -13.89 -27.90
CA LYS A 31 23.89 -14.89 -28.97
C LYS A 31 22.58 -15.46 -29.46
N ASN A 32 22.11 -14.97 -30.61
CA ASN A 32 21.80 -15.80 -31.77
C ASN A 32 21.33 -14.92 -32.94
N HIS A 33 22.23 -14.72 -33.91
CA HIS A 33 21.92 -14.18 -35.22
C HIS A 33 22.16 -15.28 -36.28
N ALA A 34 21.10 -15.55 -37.04
CA ALA A 34 20.93 -16.18 -38.36
C ALA A 34 21.91 -17.26 -38.88
N THR A 35 21.33 -18.30 -39.48
CA THR A 35 21.55 -18.62 -40.91
C THR A 35 20.44 -19.54 -41.43
N ASN A 36 20.10 -19.35 -42.70
CA ASN A 36 18.97 -19.93 -43.42
C ASN A 36 19.53 -20.70 -44.63
N SER A 37 19.09 -21.93 -44.91
CA SER A 37 19.28 -22.58 -46.22
C SER A 37 18.47 -23.88 -46.40
N ASP A 38 17.48 -23.79 -47.29
CA ASP A 38 17.18 -24.64 -48.46
C ASP A 38 16.80 -26.15 -48.36
N LYS A 39 15.61 -26.42 -48.96
CA LYS A 39 15.25 -27.44 -49.98
C LYS A 39 14.60 -28.81 -49.65
N ASP A 40 13.39 -28.92 -50.20
CA ASP A 40 12.84 -29.94 -51.14
C ASP A 40 11.90 -31.08 -50.66
N LYS A 41 10.68 -31.08 -51.28
CA LYS A 41 9.80 -32.18 -51.80
C LYS A 41 9.52 -33.42 -50.92
N LYS A 42 8.32 -34.02 -50.82
CA LYS A 42 7.26 -34.30 -51.82
C LYS A 42 6.05 -35.02 -51.15
N THR A 43 4.84 -34.72 -51.64
CA THR A 43 3.64 -35.58 -51.88
C THR A 43 3.02 -36.51 -50.82
N GLY A 44 1.70 -36.36 -50.61
CA GLY A 44 0.79 -37.41 -50.13
C GLY A 44 -0.59 -36.87 -49.70
N GLU A 45 -1.58 -36.92 -50.59
CA GLU A 45 -3.01 -36.69 -50.30
C GLU A 45 -3.59 -37.75 -49.37
N LEU A 46 -4.58 -37.38 -48.53
CA LEU A 46 -5.84 -38.12 -48.34
C LEU A 46 -6.83 -37.38 -47.41
N SER A 47 -7.92 -36.91 -48.04
CA SER A 47 -9.33 -36.85 -47.61
C SER A 47 -9.69 -37.01 -46.11
N GLY A 48 -10.45 -36.04 -45.57
CA GLY A 48 -11.13 -36.18 -44.28
C GLY A 48 -11.87 -34.93 -43.82
N LYS A 49 -13.13 -34.82 -44.22
CA LYS A 49 -14.08 -33.73 -43.98
C LYS A 49 -14.48 -33.65 -42.49
N THR A 50 -14.15 -32.57 -41.78
CA THR A 50 -14.81 -32.21 -40.51
C THR A 50 -15.00 -30.70 -40.39
N THR A 51 -16.27 -30.34 -40.33
CA THR A 51 -16.88 -29.04 -40.02
C THR A 51 -16.18 -28.34 -38.84
N THR A 52 -15.72 -27.10 -39.02
CA THR A 52 -15.31 -26.24 -37.90
C THR A 52 -16.08 -24.94 -37.97
N LEU A 53 -16.93 -24.76 -36.97
CA LEU A 53 -17.67 -23.53 -36.69
C LEU A 53 -16.68 -22.44 -36.26
N LYS A 54 -16.87 -21.23 -36.79
CA LYS A 54 -16.16 -20.03 -36.35
C LYS A 54 -16.58 -19.74 -34.91
N ILE A 55 -15.64 -19.83 -33.98
CA ILE A 55 -15.77 -19.22 -32.65
C ILE A 55 -14.97 -17.93 -32.73
N ASP A 56 -15.70 -16.82 -32.72
CA ASP A 56 -15.14 -15.48 -32.67
C ASP A 56 -14.34 -15.31 -31.37
N LYS A 57 -13.17 -14.69 -31.52
CA LYS A 57 -12.25 -14.31 -30.46
C LYS A 57 -12.98 -13.50 -29.40
N ILE A 58 -13.23 -14.11 -28.25
CA ILE A 58 -13.36 -13.35 -27.00
C ILE A 58 -11.91 -13.03 -26.61
N ASN A 59 -11.60 -11.72 -26.61
CA ASN A 59 -10.38 -11.19 -26.02
C ASN A 59 -10.34 -11.60 -24.55
N GLU A 60 -9.63 -12.68 -24.25
CA GLU A 60 -8.98 -12.86 -22.94
C GLU A 60 -7.83 -11.85 -22.86
N GLU A 61 -8.16 -10.56 -22.78
CA GLU A 61 -7.31 -9.62 -22.05
C GLU A 61 -7.52 -9.96 -20.58
N SER A 62 -6.73 -10.96 -20.18
CA SER A 62 -6.29 -11.28 -18.84
C SER A 62 -6.68 -10.22 -17.80
N PHE A 63 -7.87 -10.40 -17.22
CA PHE A 63 -8.03 -10.26 -15.79
C PHE A 63 -7.15 -11.35 -15.17
N SER A 64 -5.84 -11.11 -15.20
CA SER A 64 -4.91 -11.86 -14.38
C SER A 64 -5.38 -11.56 -12.97
N SER A 65 -6.14 -12.50 -12.41
CA SER A 65 -6.20 -12.70 -10.99
C SER A 65 -4.79 -13.04 -10.54
N SER A 66 -3.91 -12.04 -10.53
CA SER A 66 -2.67 -12.13 -9.81
C SER A 66 -3.07 -12.04 -8.36
N SER A 67 -3.49 -13.17 -7.80
CA SER A 67 -3.18 -13.58 -6.44
C SER A 67 -1.65 -13.59 -6.28
N GLY A 68 -1.03 -12.44 -6.51
CA GLY A 68 0.38 -12.22 -6.28
C GLY A 68 0.49 -11.98 -4.80
N ASN A 69 0.90 -13.01 -4.06
CA ASN A 69 1.20 -12.88 -2.64
C ASN A 69 2.09 -11.65 -2.44
N TYR A 70 1.60 -10.66 -1.70
CA TYR A 70 2.35 -9.48 -1.31
C TYR A 70 3.35 -9.89 -0.23
N ARG A 71 4.54 -10.33 -0.64
CA ARG A 71 5.58 -10.76 0.30
C ARG A 71 6.00 -9.59 1.18
N MET A 72 6.05 -9.82 2.50
CA MET A 72 6.34 -8.79 3.50
C MET A 72 5.43 -7.56 3.32
N PRO A 73 4.10 -7.75 3.39
CA PRO A 73 3.16 -6.73 2.97
C PRO A 73 3.17 -5.53 3.93
N LEU A 74 3.06 -4.34 3.34
CA LEU A 74 2.79 -3.12 4.06
C LEU A 74 1.35 -2.70 3.76
N VAL A 75 0.59 -2.46 4.82
CA VAL A 75 -0.78 -1.96 4.74
C VAL A 75 -0.73 -0.49 5.11
N TRP A 76 -0.91 0.36 4.11
CA TRP A 76 -0.91 1.80 4.22
C TRP A 76 -2.32 2.26 4.56
N ILE A 77 -2.48 2.93 5.70
CA ILE A 77 -3.76 3.51 6.12
C ILE A 77 -3.55 5.00 6.35
N ASP A 78 -4.53 5.78 5.93
CA ASP A 78 -4.64 7.20 6.20
C ASP A 78 -6.04 7.47 6.75
N LEU A 79 -6.12 8.20 7.87
CA LEU A 79 -7.39 8.57 8.49
C LEU A 79 -7.55 10.09 8.45
N GLU A 80 -8.77 10.52 8.18
CA GLU A 80 -9.20 11.88 8.50
C GLU A 80 -10.04 11.83 9.77
N MET A 81 -9.82 12.77 10.69
CA MET A 81 -10.49 12.81 12.00
C MET A 81 -11.04 14.20 12.30
N THR A 82 -11.94 14.28 13.27
CA THR A 82 -12.45 15.55 13.82
C THR A 82 -11.39 16.35 14.59
N GLY A 83 -10.30 15.68 14.97
CA GLY A 83 -9.19 16.23 15.76
C GLY A 83 -8.23 15.12 16.19
N LEU A 84 -7.33 15.44 17.13
CA LEU A 84 -6.25 14.53 17.56
C LEU A 84 -6.46 13.96 18.97
N ASN A 85 -7.56 14.30 19.65
CA ASN A 85 -7.88 13.80 20.97
C ASN A 85 -8.76 12.55 20.87
N ILE A 86 -8.12 11.39 21.00
CA ILE A 86 -8.76 10.07 20.98
C ILE A 86 -9.95 9.90 21.94
N GLU A 87 -10.05 10.69 23.01
CA GLU A 87 -11.17 10.60 23.95
C GLU A 87 -12.47 11.21 23.46
N VAL A 88 -12.40 12.15 22.51
CA VAL A 88 -13.57 12.91 22.04
C VAL A 88 -13.72 12.90 20.53
N ASP A 89 -12.61 12.80 19.80
CA ASP A 89 -12.58 12.89 18.35
C ASP A 89 -12.93 11.56 17.67
N ARG A 90 -13.45 11.65 16.46
CA ARG A 90 -13.99 10.53 15.67
C ARG A 90 -13.35 10.46 14.29
N ILE A 91 -13.38 9.26 13.70
CA ILE A 91 -12.89 8.99 12.35
C ILE A 91 -13.94 9.44 11.33
N LEU A 92 -13.51 10.22 10.34
CA LEU A 92 -14.32 10.80 9.26
C LEU A 92 -14.11 10.09 7.93
N GLU A 93 -12.88 9.68 7.64
CA GLU A 93 -12.53 8.96 6.41
C GLU A 93 -11.44 7.92 6.74
N ILE A 94 -11.45 6.83 5.99
CA ILE A 94 -10.38 5.83 6.01
C ILE A 94 -10.05 5.42 4.58
N ALA A 95 -8.78 5.56 4.21
CA ALA A 95 -8.24 5.05 2.96
C ALA A 95 -7.24 3.93 3.24
N CYS A 96 -7.19 2.93 2.36
CA CYS A 96 -6.27 1.80 2.51
C CYS A 96 -5.59 1.44 1.18
N VAL A 97 -4.28 1.20 1.22
CA VAL A 97 -3.48 0.69 0.09
C VAL A 97 -2.57 -0.43 0.60
N ILE A 98 -2.36 -1.47 -0.20
CA ILE A 98 -1.41 -2.55 0.16
C ILE A 98 -0.26 -2.55 -0.83
N THR A 99 0.96 -2.64 -0.32
CA THR A 99 2.17 -2.82 -1.13
C THR A 99 2.95 -4.06 -0.70
N ASP A 100 3.85 -4.53 -1.56
CA ASP A 100 4.88 -5.49 -1.14
C ASP A 100 5.99 -4.76 -0.38
N GLY A 101 6.86 -5.51 0.30
CA GLY A 101 7.91 -4.92 1.14
C GLY A 101 8.97 -4.13 0.38
N LYS A 102 9.00 -4.24 -0.97
CA LYS A 102 9.88 -3.46 -1.86
C LYS A 102 9.19 -2.27 -2.50
N LEU A 103 7.91 -2.01 -2.19
CA LEU A 103 7.09 -0.97 -2.79
C LEU A 103 7.00 -1.04 -4.33
N ALA A 104 7.23 -2.22 -4.90
CA ALA A 104 7.25 -2.45 -6.34
C ALA A 104 5.85 -2.78 -6.89
N LYS A 105 4.97 -3.32 -6.03
CA LYS A 105 3.57 -3.61 -6.35
C LYS A 105 2.67 -2.90 -5.36
N SER A 106 1.53 -2.43 -5.83
CA SER A 106 0.47 -1.86 -5.00
C SER A 106 -0.90 -2.34 -5.45
N VAL A 107 -1.87 -2.29 -4.54
CA VAL A 107 -3.30 -2.39 -4.84
C VAL A 107 -4.05 -1.37 -3.98
N GLU A 108 -4.89 -0.59 -4.63
CA GLU A 108 -5.77 0.37 -3.99
C GLU A 108 -6.96 -0.35 -3.35
N GLY A 109 -7.24 0.02 -2.10
CA GLY A 109 -8.32 -0.52 -1.31
C GLY A 109 -9.50 0.44 -1.19
N PRO A 110 -10.37 0.22 -0.19
CA PRO A 110 -11.47 1.10 0.09
C PRO A 110 -10.98 2.51 0.46
N ASP A 111 -11.70 3.51 -0.07
CA ASP A 111 -11.68 4.91 0.35
C ASP A 111 -13.09 5.26 0.83
N LEU A 112 -13.27 5.30 2.15
CA LEU A 112 -14.58 5.26 2.80
C LEU A 112 -14.78 6.47 3.70
N VAL A 113 -15.81 7.25 3.40
CA VAL A 113 -16.29 8.30 4.30
C VAL A 113 -17.25 7.71 5.31
N ILE A 114 -17.00 7.97 6.59
CA ILE A 114 -17.73 7.41 7.72
C ILE A 114 -18.71 8.44 8.25
N SER A 115 -19.97 8.03 8.42
CA SER A 115 -21.02 8.85 9.00
C SER A 115 -20.69 9.24 10.44
N GLN A 116 -20.77 10.54 10.74
CA GLN A 116 -20.69 11.06 12.11
C GLN A 116 -21.83 12.06 12.37
N THR A 117 -22.12 12.31 13.65
CA THR A 117 -23.16 13.26 14.03
C THR A 117 -22.74 14.69 13.73
N LYS A 118 -23.72 15.55 13.44
CA LYS A 118 -23.47 16.98 13.26
C LYS A 118 -22.80 17.61 14.48
N GLU A 119 -23.18 17.19 15.68
CA GLU A 119 -22.55 17.64 16.93
C GLU A 119 -21.05 17.34 16.97
N SER A 120 -20.62 16.16 16.51
CA SER A 120 -19.20 15.80 16.43
C SER A 120 -18.44 16.72 15.47
N LEU A 121 -19.06 17.12 14.36
CA LEU A 121 -18.48 18.03 13.38
C LEU A 121 -18.44 19.47 13.88
N ASP A 122 -19.49 19.91 14.57
CA ASP A 122 -19.58 21.26 15.14
C ASP A 122 -18.52 21.48 16.25
N ASN A 123 -18.16 20.40 16.97
CA ASN A 123 -17.14 20.40 18.02
C ASN A 123 -15.68 20.39 17.51
N MET A 124 -15.46 20.25 16.19
CA MET A 124 -14.12 20.29 15.61
C MET A 124 -13.39 21.60 15.89
N GLY A 125 -12.07 21.55 16.05
CA GLY A 125 -11.24 22.76 16.11
C GLY A 125 -11.33 23.59 14.83
N GLN A 126 -11.05 24.91 14.91
CA GLN A 126 -11.18 25.82 13.77
C GLN A 126 -10.44 25.33 12.51
N TRP A 127 -9.20 24.86 12.68
CA TRP A 127 -8.41 24.35 11.57
C TRP A 127 -9.06 23.12 10.89
N CYS A 128 -9.57 22.15 11.67
CA CYS A 128 -10.23 20.96 11.11
C CYS A 128 -11.52 21.34 10.38
N ARG A 129 -12.30 22.28 10.91
CA ARG A 129 -13.51 22.78 10.24
C ARG A 129 -13.19 23.39 8.89
N ASP A 130 -12.21 24.29 8.84
CA ASP A 130 -11.85 24.98 7.59
C ASP A 130 -11.24 24.00 6.57
N HIS A 131 -10.39 23.08 7.03
CA HIS A 131 -9.74 22.08 6.18
C HIS A 131 -10.76 21.11 5.57
N HIS A 132 -11.63 20.53 6.40
CA HIS A 132 -12.63 19.54 5.98
C HIS A 132 -13.79 20.16 5.19
N ALA A 133 -14.10 21.42 5.43
CA ALA A 133 -15.05 22.16 4.61
C ALA A 133 -14.46 22.46 3.22
N ALA A 134 -13.19 22.87 3.14
CA ALA A 134 -12.52 23.15 1.88
C ALA A 134 -12.35 21.90 1.00
N SER A 135 -12.11 20.74 1.59
CA SER A 135 -12.06 19.45 0.88
C SER A 135 -13.43 18.89 0.51
N GLY A 136 -14.52 19.43 1.09
CA GLY A 136 -15.87 18.89 0.95
C GLY A 136 -16.15 17.64 1.80
N LEU A 137 -15.19 17.22 2.64
CA LEU A 137 -15.34 16.05 3.50
C LEU A 137 -16.50 16.23 4.49
N THR A 138 -16.69 17.42 5.06
CA THR A 138 -17.77 17.67 6.03
C THR A 138 -19.16 17.34 5.45
N GLU A 139 -19.42 17.70 4.20
CA GLU A 139 -20.69 17.40 3.53
C GLU A 139 -20.81 15.90 3.22
N ARG A 140 -19.74 15.27 2.72
CA ARG A 140 -19.71 13.82 2.45
C ARG A 140 -19.98 13.02 3.73
N VAL A 141 -19.46 13.45 4.88
CA VAL A 141 -19.69 12.79 6.17
C VAL A 141 -21.16 12.85 6.58
N LEU A 142 -21.80 14.01 6.41
CA LEU A 142 -23.23 14.18 6.74
C LEU A 142 -24.15 13.37 5.82
N GLN A 143 -23.73 13.11 4.59
CA GLN A 143 -24.46 12.31 3.61
C GLN A 143 -24.13 10.82 3.68
N SER A 144 -23.03 10.45 4.35
CA SER A 144 -22.59 9.05 4.43
C SER A 144 -23.57 8.22 5.25
N THR A 145 -23.73 6.97 4.86
CA THR A 145 -24.47 5.94 5.61
C THR A 145 -23.56 4.86 6.17
N ILE A 146 -22.24 4.95 5.92
CA ILE A 146 -21.26 3.95 6.34
C ILE A 146 -20.93 4.17 7.81
N THR A 147 -21.10 3.15 8.64
CA THR A 147 -20.68 3.22 10.05
C THR A 147 -19.21 2.84 10.21
N GLU A 148 -18.61 3.21 11.34
CA GLU A 148 -17.23 2.80 11.69
C GLU A 148 -17.04 1.27 11.59
N LYS A 149 -18.05 0.50 11.98
CA LYS A 149 -18.03 -0.97 11.91
C LYS A 149 -18.10 -1.50 10.48
N ASP A 150 -18.88 -0.86 9.62
CA ASP A 150 -18.97 -1.24 8.21
C ASP A 150 -17.65 -0.94 7.48
N ALA A 151 -17.04 0.21 7.79
CA ALA A 151 -15.73 0.58 7.28
C ALA A 151 -14.64 -0.38 7.78
N GLU A 152 -14.63 -0.69 9.09
CA GLU A 152 -13.72 -1.68 9.68
C GLU A 152 -13.81 -3.02 8.94
N THR A 153 -15.02 -3.53 8.72
CA THR A 153 -15.24 -4.83 8.06
C THR A 153 -14.71 -4.82 6.63
N GLN A 154 -15.03 -3.78 5.86
CA GLN A 154 -14.58 -3.66 4.46
C GLN A 154 -13.06 -3.60 4.33
N VAL A 155 -12.39 -2.86 5.22
CA VAL A 155 -10.92 -2.77 5.22
C VAL A 155 -10.30 -4.10 5.66
N ILE A 156 -10.85 -4.77 6.68
CA ILE A 156 -10.39 -6.10 7.10
C ILE A 156 -10.48 -7.11 5.96
N ASP A 157 -11.61 -7.14 5.25
CA ASP A 157 -11.82 -8.08 4.13
C ASP A 157 -10.85 -7.80 2.99
N PHE A 158 -10.61 -6.52 2.69
CA PHE A 158 -9.59 -6.11 1.71
C PHE A 158 -8.18 -6.55 2.12
N VAL A 159 -7.78 -6.34 3.38
CA VAL A 159 -6.47 -6.74 3.91
C VAL A 159 -6.31 -8.26 3.83
N LYS A 160 -7.28 -9.02 4.35
CA LYS A 160 -7.25 -10.50 4.34
C LYS A 160 -7.16 -11.08 2.93
N LYS A 161 -7.85 -10.46 1.97
CA LYS A 161 -7.84 -10.90 0.57
C LYS A 161 -6.45 -10.84 -0.07
N HIS A 162 -5.60 -9.88 0.30
CA HIS A 162 -4.32 -9.62 -0.39
C HIS A 162 -3.08 -10.03 0.42
N VAL A 163 -3.14 -10.01 1.75
CA VAL A 163 -1.99 -10.32 2.63
C VAL A 163 -1.73 -11.83 2.75
N GLY A 164 -2.72 -12.68 2.48
CA GLY A 164 -2.54 -14.13 2.54
C GLY A 164 -2.18 -14.61 3.96
N SER A 165 -1.10 -15.37 4.09
CA SER A 165 -0.60 -15.90 5.37
C SER A 165 0.46 -15.04 6.05
N ASP A 166 0.93 -13.99 5.39
CA ASP A 166 1.97 -13.12 5.95
C ASP A 166 1.41 -12.24 7.07
N THR A 167 2.27 -11.81 8.00
CA THR A 167 1.90 -10.80 9.00
C THR A 167 2.19 -9.42 8.42
N PRO A 168 1.16 -8.59 8.15
CA PRO A 168 1.37 -7.28 7.56
C PRO A 168 1.87 -6.28 8.61
N LEU A 169 2.65 -5.29 8.18
CA LEU A 169 2.95 -4.12 9.00
C LEU A 169 2.06 -2.94 8.59
N LEU A 170 1.57 -2.21 9.59
CA LEU A 170 0.87 -0.95 9.37
C LEU A 170 1.89 0.13 8.98
N ALA A 171 1.64 0.83 7.89
CA ALA A 171 2.51 1.85 7.32
C ALA A 171 1.76 3.16 7.10
N GLY A 172 2.47 4.27 7.16
CA GLY A 172 1.90 5.59 6.88
C GLY A 172 2.76 6.72 7.44
N ASN A 173 2.30 7.96 7.25
CA ASN A 173 2.98 9.15 7.73
C ASN A 173 2.44 9.56 9.09
N SER A 174 3.28 9.55 10.13
CA SER A 174 2.83 9.77 11.53
C SER A 174 1.75 8.77 11.95
N ILE A 175 1.81 7.57 11.37
CA ILE A 175 0.82 6.48 11.45
C ILE A 175 0.51 6.03 12.88
N TYR A 176 1.39 6.34 13.83
CA TYR A 176 1.14 6.10 15.25
C TYR A 176 -0.18 6.75 15.72
N VAL A 177 -0.50 7.95 15.25
CA VAL A 177 -1.74 8.64 15.62
C VAL A 177 -2.96 7.89 15.09
N ASP A 178 -2.95 7.51 13.81
CA ASP A 178 -4.02 6.72 13.21
C ASP A 178 -4.20 5.38 13.92
N PHE A 179 -3.09 4.72 14.27
CA PHE A 179 -3.12 3.44 14.97
C PHE A 179 -3.76 3.55 16.36
N LEU A 180 -3.63 4.69 17.04
CA LEU A 180 -4.36 4.92 18.29
C LEU A 180 -5.87 4.96 18.02
N PHE A 181 -6.33 5.70 17.00
CA PHE A 181 -7.75 5.74 16.63
C PHE A 181 -8.27 4.36 16.21
N LEU A 182 -7.50 3.61 15.42
CA LEU A 182 -7.84 2.24 15.06
C LEU A 182 -8.01 1.37 16.30
N LYS A 183 -7.10 1.43 17.28
CA LYS A 183 -7.22 0.63 18.51
C LYS A 183 -8.51 0.90 19.30
N LYS A 184 -9.04 2.13 19.23
CA LYS A 184 -10.25 2.51 19.96
C LYS A 184 -11.53 2.25 19.17
N TYR A 185 -11.57 2.66 17.91
CA TYR A 185 -12.78 2.68 17.10
C TYR A 185 -12.89 1.51 16.12
N MET A 186 -11.76 0.90 15.75
CA MET A 186 -11.68 -0.26 14.85
C MET A 186 -10.73 -1.35 15.41
N PRO A 187 -11.03 -1.89 16.60
CA PRO A 187 -10.10 -2.76 17.33
C PRO A 187 -9.81 -4.09 16.61
N ASN A 188 -10.74 -4.61 15.81
CA ASN A 188 -10.53 -5.85 15.05
C ASN A 188 -9.56 -5.63 13.90
N LEU A 189 -9.61 -4.46 13.26
CA LEU A 189 -8.64 -4.07 12.24
C LEU A 189 -7.26 -3.84 12.88
N ALA A 190 -7.20 -3.11 13.99
CA ALA A 190 -5.96 -2.87 14.72
C ALA A 190 -5.26 -4.17 15.16
N ALA A 191 -6.04 -5.21 15.51
CA ALA A 191 -5.53 -6.50 15.95
C ALA A 191 -4.81 -7.31 14.85
N ILE A 192 -4.96 -6.95 13.58
CA ILE A 192 -4.24 -7.59 12.46
C ILE A 192 -2.75 -7.20 12.48
N PHE A 193 -2.44 -6.02 13.02
CA PHE A 193 -1.09 -5.46 12.98
C PHE A 193 -0.33 -5.75 14.27
N PRO A 194 0.97 -6.06 14.18
CA PRO A 194 1.83 -6.09 15.35
C PRO A 194 2.07 -4.68 15.91
N HIS A 195 2.73 -4.60 17.06
CA HIS A 195 3.09 -3.32 17.69
C HIS A 195 4.18 -2.54 16.93
N VAL A 196 4.87 -3.17 15.98
CA VAL A 196 5.90 -2.54 15.14
C VAL A 196 5.22 -1.88 13.95
N LEU A 197 5.53 -0.59 13.75
CA LEU A 197 4.95 0.24 12.70
C LEU A 197 6.02 0.68 11.71
N VAL A 198 5.64 0.89 10.45
CA VAL A 198 6.47 1.55 9.43
C VAL A 198 6.04 3.01 9.33
N ASP A 199 6.64 3.86 10.16
CA ASP A 199 6.32 5.29 10.19
C ASP A 199 7.31 6.10 9.34
N VAL A 200 6.85 6.59 8.20
CA VAL A 200 7.72 7.35 7.28
C VAL A 200 8.12 8.72 7.84
N SER A 201 7.36 9.26 8.81
CA SER A 201 7.73 10.51 9.49
C SER A 201 9.02 10.35 10.30
N SER A 202 9.23 9.17 10.90
CA SER A 202 10.45 8.83 11.63
C SER A 202 11.66 8.80 10.69
N ILE A 203 11.51 8.17 9.52
CA ILE A 203 12.55 8.13 8.49
C ILE A 203 12.86 9.56 8.01
N MET A 204 11.84 10.35 7.68
CA MET A 204 11.99 11.73 7.23
C MET A 204 12.69 12.60 8.29
N ALA A 205 12.35 12.44 9.57
CA ALA A 205 13.00 13.15 10.67
C ALA A 205 14.50 12.82 10.79
N LEU A 206 14.89 11.57 10.54
CA LEU A 206 16.30 11.16 10.49
C LEU A 206 16.99 11.69 9.24
N CYS A 207 16.36 11.57 8.07
CA CYS A 207 16.90 12.07 6.80
C CYS A 207 17.24 13.56 6.89
N ILE A 208 16.36 14.40 7.45
CA ILE A 208 16.60 15.85 7.61
C ILE A 208 17.83 16.13 8.48
N ARG A 209 18.11 15.29 9.49
CA ARG A 209 19.21 15.48 10.44
C ARG A 209 20.53 14.89 9.97
N TRP A 210 20.48 13.72 9.34
CA TRP A 210 21.67 12.99 8.89
C TRP A 210 22.13 13.44 7.49
N PHE A 211 21.18 13.87 6.67
CA PHE A 211 21.42 14.37 5.31
C PHE A 211 20.77 15.75 5.16
N PRO A 212 21.20 16.76 5.95
CA PRO A 212 20.70 18.10 5.79
C PRO A 212 21.01 18.56 4.36
N LYS A 213 20.00 18.98 3.61
CA LYS A 213 20.23 19.69 2.36
C LYS A 213 20.75 21.08 2.74
N ASP A 214 21.95 21.43 2.29
CA ASP A 214 22.41 22.81 2.35
C ASP A 214 21.36 23.68 1.66
N GLN A 215 20.65 24.53 2.41
CA GLN A 215 19.73 25.52 1.84
C GLN A 215 20.49 26.71 1.23
N ASP A 216 21.75 26.52 0.81
CA ASP A 216 22.60 27.52 0.18
C ASP A 216 22.94 27.12 -1.26
N ALA A 217 21.92 27.11 -2.13
CA ALA A 217 22.10 27.39 -3.55
C ALA A 217 20.74 27.70 -4.22
N THR A 218 20.41 28.99 -4.26
CA THR A 218 19.54 29.61 -5.27
C THR A 218 18.03 29.44 -5.10
N ILE A 219 17.45 30.30 -4.25
CA ILE A 219 16.30 31.12 -4.66
C ILE A 219 16.66 32.57 -4.32
N ARG A 220 17.16 33.29 -5.33
CA ARG A 220 17.07 34.75 -5.43
C ARG A 220 15.84 35.07 -6.28
#